data_AF-A0A9D8G2T8-F1
#
_entry.id   AF-A0A9D8G2T8-F1
#
_cell.length_a   1.000
_cell.length_b   1.000
_cell.length_c   1.000
_cell.angle_alpha   90.00
_cell.angle_beta   90.00
_cell.angle_gamma   90.00
#
_symmetry.space_group_name_H-M   'P 1'
#
loop_
_entity.id
_entity.type
_entity.pdbx_description
1 polymer ?
#
loop_
_entity_poly.entity_id
_entity_poly.type
_entity_poly.pdbx_seq_one_letter_code
_entity_poly.pdbx_strand_id
1 'polypeptide(L)'
;FTQGIAWGIGFEGYASSPSFVLVREYRGRLNLYHADLYRLDNVEEIADLGLDDYLDGPGILVVEWANKALDSFPPEHLRIHFEHMTENERRLRFEPHGPRYQRLVEQLMTGISTDCHSRESGNPLPSPLDSCLRRNDTEGKNWNFR
;
A
#
# COMPACT_ATOMS: atom_id res chain seq x y z
N PHE A 1 2.53 -0.77 7.74
CA PHE A 1 2.65 0.00 6.49
C PHE A 1 1.95 1.35 6.59
N THR A 2 0.63 1.39 6.81
CA THR A 2 -0.13 2.66 6.94
C THR A 2 0.45 3.63 7.96
N GLN A 3 0.91 3.12 9.10
CA GLN A 3 1.62 3.94 10.10
C GLN A 3 2.80 4.73 9.51
N GLY A 4 3.59 4.10 8.65
CA GLY A 4 4.73 4.74 8.00
C GLY A 4 4.30 5.86 7.05
N ILE A 5 3.18 5.67 6.34
CA ILE A 5 2.58 6.73 5.51
C ILE A 5 2.05 7.86 6.38
N ALA A 6 1.34 7.54 7.46
CA ALA A 6 0.81 8.52 8.40
C ALA A 6 1.96 9.40 8.95
N TRP A 7 3.06 8.79 9.39
CA TRP A 7 4.24 9.55 9.79
C TRP A 7 4.86 10.35 8.63
N GLY A 8 4.94 9.78 7.42
CA GLY A 8 5.47 10.46 6.23
C GLY A 8 4.67 11.70 5.80
N ILE A 9 3.37 11.75 6.09
CA ILE A 9 2.56 12.96 5.90
C ILE A 9 2.63 13.93 7.10
N GLY A 10 3.32 13.58 8.18
CA GLY A 10 3.47 14.42 9.37
C GLY A 10 2.37 14.24 10.42
N PHE A 11 1.66 13.11 10.44
CA PHE A 11 0.78 12.76 11.55
C PHE A 11 1.62 12.33 12.76
N GLU A 12 1.41 12.93 13.93
CA GLU A 12 2.23 12.69 15.13
C GLU A 12 1.73 11.51 16.00
N GLY A 13 0.60 10.89 15.63
CA GLY A 13 -0.04 9.82 16.41
C GLY A 13 0.20 8.41 15.87
N TYR A 14 -0.56 7.47 16.44
CA TYR A 14 -0.60 6.07 15.99
C TYR A 14 -1.80 5.83 15.07
N ALA A 15 -1.54 5.35 13.86
CA ALA A 15 -2.54 4.88 12.92
C ALA A 15 -2.97 3.47 13.31
N SER A 16 -4.16 3.36 13.89
CA SER A 16 -4.77 2.07 14.26
C SER A 16 -5.57 1.50 13.09
N SER A 17 -5.71 0.18 13.03
CA SER A 17 -6.55 -0.44 12.00
C SER A 17 -8.01 0.03 12.17
N PRO A 18 -8.71 0.39 11.08
CA PRO A 18 -10.09 0.84 11.12
C PRO A 18 -11.07 -0.34 11.21
N SER A 19 -10.67 -1.50 11.75
CA SER A 19 -11.45 -2.76 11.69
C SER A 19 -12.90 -2.66 12.20
N PHE A 20 -13.25 -1.67 13.02
CA PHE A 20 -14.62 -1.47 13.54
C PHE A 20 -15.33 -0.22 12.99
N VAL A 21 -14.58 0.74 12.45
CA VAL A 21 -15.12 2.02 11.96
C VAL A 21 -15.10 2.11 10.44
N LEU A 22 -14.59 1.07 9.77
CA LEU A 22 -14.42 0.89 8.32
C LEU A 22 -13.48 1.91 7.66
N VAL A 23 -13.54 3.19 8.04
CA VAL A 23 -12.63 4.26 7.62
C VAL A 23 -12.12 5.05 8.83
N ARG A 24 -10.83 5.41 8.82
CA ARG A 24 -10.21 6.37 9.75
C ARG A 24 -9.53 7.48 8.98
N GLU A 25 -9.56 8.68 9.55
CA GLU A 25 -8.88 9.84 9.00
C GLU A 25 -7.70 10.25 9.88
N TYR A 26 -6.59 10.59 9.25
CA TYR A 26 -5.39 11.12 9.89
C TYR A 26 -4.99 12.41 9.20
N ARG A 27 -4.79 13.47 9.99
CA ARG A 27 -4.44 14.80 9.48
C ARG A 27 -2.96 15.07 9.68
N GLY A 28 -2.28 15.38 8.57
CA GLY A 28 -0.93 15.91 8.55
C GLY A 28 -0.84 17.03 7.52
N ARG A 29 0.25 17.06 6.76
CA ARG A 29 0.41 17.91 5.56
C ARG A 29 -0.61 17.59 4.47
N LEU A 30 -1.07 16.34 4.40
CA LEU A 30 -2.19 15.87 3.58
C LEU A 30 -3.15 15.10 4.49
N ASN A 31 -4.41 14.95 4.08
CA ASN A 31 -5.30 13.99 4.72
C ASN A 31 -4.94 12.58 4.28
N LEU A 32 -4.90 11.65 5.23
CA LEU A 32 -4.80 10.22 4.98
C LEU A 32 -6.10 9.55 5.42
N TYR A 33 -6.77 8.93 4.47
CA TYR A 33 -7.95 8.09 4.67
C TYR A 33 -7.49 6.64 4.67
N HIS A 34 -7.77 5.92 5.75
CA HIS A 34 -7.43 4.50 5.89
C HIS A 34 -8.72 3.71 5.97
N ALA A 35 -9.01 2.94 4.93
CA ALA A 35 -10.16 2.05 4.86
C ALA A 35 -9.75 0.59 5.01
N ASP A 36 -10.61 -0.24 5.60
CA ASP A 36 -10.43 -1.70 5.70
C ASP A 36 -11.72 -2.41 5.29
N LEU A 37 -11.66 -3.11 4.15
CA LEU A 37 -12.80 -3.81 3.57
C LEU A 37 -12.92 -5.26 4.04
N TYR A 38 -12.08 -5.71 4.98
CA TYR A 38 -12.07 -7.12 5.44
C TYR A 38 -13.45 -7.63 5.84
N ARG A 39 -14.29 -6.77 6.44
CA ARG A 39 -15.60 -7.13 6.99
C ARG A 39 -16.78 -7.02 6.03
N LEU A 40 -16.56 -6.44 4.85
CA LEU A 40 -17.65 -6.24 3.88
C LEU A 40 -17.69 -7.44 2.95
N ASP A 41 -18.83 -8.11 2.85
CA ASP A 41 -18.92 -9.41 2.16
C ASP A 41 -19.58 -9.32 0.77
N ASN A 42 -20.28 -8.22 0.48
CA ASN A 42 -20.95 -7.99 -0.80
C ASN A 42 -20.66 -6.59 -1.35
N VAL A 43 -20.94 -6.42 -2.64
CA VAL A 43 -20.64 -5.18 -3.38
C VAL A 43 -21.52 -4.03 -2.90
N GLU A 44 -22.75 -4.32 -2.47
CA GLU A 44 -23.69 -3.34 -1.93
C GLU A 44 -23.16 -2.69 -0.65
N GLU A 45 -22.62 -3.47 0.29
CA GLU A 45 -21.99 -2.96 1.53
C GLU A 45 -20.77 -2.08 1.25
N ILE A 46 -20.01 -2.40 0.21
CA ILE A 46 -18.85 -1.61 -0.21
C ILE A 46 -19.30 -0.30 -0.86
N ALA A 47 -20.37 -0.32 -1.66
CA ALA A 47 -20.96 0.88 -2.23
C ALA A 47 -21.53 1.80 -1.13
N ASP A 48 -22.21 1.22 -0.15
CA ASP A 48 -22.78 1.93 1.00
C ASP A 48 -21.71 2.56 1.91
N LEU A 49 -20.46 2.08 1.86
CA LEU A 49 -19.34 2.71 2.57
C LEU A 49 -19.05 4.13 2.07
N GLY A 50 -19.47 4.47 0.86
CA GLY A 50 -19.21 5.79 0.27
C GLY A 50 -17.73 6.01 -0.05
N LEU A 51 -17.02 4.98 -0.51
CA LEU A 51 -15.60 5.09 -0.90
C LEU A 51 -15.37 6.18 -1.96
N ASP A 52 -16.36 6.42 -2.81
CA ASP A 52 -16.31 7.41 -3.89
C ASP A 52 -16.01 8.83 -3.37
N ASP A 53 -16.56 9.20 -2.21
CA ASP A 53 -16.31 10.51 -1.60
C ASP A 53 -14.82 10.71 -1.24
N TYR A 54 -14.17 9.64 -0.79
CA TYR A 54 -12.73 9.65 -0.49
C TYR A 54 -11.88 9.51 -1.75
N LEU A 55 -12.40 8.77 -2.74
CA LEU A 55 -11.78 8.64 -4.06
C LEU A 55 -11.84 9.93 -4.86
N ASP A 56 -12.70 10.90 -4.55
CA ASP A 56 -12.68 12.23 -5.16
C ASP A 56 -12.10 13.30 -4.21
N GLY A 57 -11.96 12.97 -2.93
CA GLY A 57 -11.47 13.86 -1.89
C GLY A 57 -9.99 14.27 -2.03
N PRO A 58 -9.61 15.39 -1.39
CA PRO A 58 -8.22 15.85 -1.33
C PRO A 58 -7.45 15.03 -0.28
N GLY A 59 -6.58 14.13 -0.71
CA GLY A 59 -5.74 13.37 0.21
C GLY A 59 -5.17 12.09 -0.40
N ILE A 60 -4.71 11.22 0.48
CA ILE A 60 -4.25 9.86 0.16
C ILE A 60 -5.29 8.90 0.72
N LEU A 61 -5.82 8.03 -0.12
CA LEU A 61 -6.67 6.91 0.33
C LEU A 61 -5.85 5.62 0.32
N VAL A 62 -5.86 4.93 1.45
CA VAL A 62 -5.20 3.64 1.67
C VAL A 62 -6.27 2.62 2.01
N VAL A 63 -6.47 1.65 1.13
CA VAL A 63 -7.52 0.63 1.31
C VAL A 63 -6.92 -0.74 1.55
N GLU A 64 -7.16 -1.33 2.72
CA GLU A 64 -6.90 -2.75 3.00
C GLU A 64 -7.97 -3.64 2.39
N TRP A 65 -7.56 -4.83 1.92
CA TRP A 65 -8.47 -5.80 1.28
C TRP A 65 -9.17 -5.24 0.04
N ALA A 66 -8.47 -4.36 -0.69
CA ALA A 66 -8.96 -3.71 -1.89
C ALA A 66 -9.41 -4.68 -3.00
N ASN A 67 -8.98 -5.95 -2.95
CA ASN A 67 -9.42 -6.97 -3.89
C ASN A 67 -10.95 -7.24 -3.84
N LYS A 68 -11.64 -6.85 -2.77
CA LYS A 68 -13.10 -6.95 -2.68
C LYS A 68 -13.84 -5.91 -3.52
N ALA A 69 -13.17 -4.85 -3.96
CA ALA A 69 -13.77 -3.70 -4.64
C ALA A 69 -12.96 -3.25 -5.87
N LEU A 70 -12.30 -4.17 -6.58
CA LEU A 70 -11.36 -3.81 -7.65
C LEU A 70 -11.97 -2.92 -8.73
N ASP A 71 -13.23 -3.18 -9.08
CA ASP A 71 -13.95 -2.45 -10.12
C ASP A 71 -14.38 -1.04 -9.70
N SER A 72 -14.32 -0.73 -8.39
CA SER A 72 -14.66 0.58 -7.83
C SER A 72 -13.46 1.54 -7.81
N PHE A 73 -12.23 1.06 -8.03
CA PHE A 73 -11.05 1.92 -7.97
C PHE A 73 -10.80 2.65 -9.30
N PRO A 74 -10.23 3.87 -9.25
CA PRO A 74 -9.90 4.61 -10.45
C PRO A 74 -8.86 3.86 -11.30
N PRO A 75 -8.84 4.08 -12.64
CA PRO A 75 -7.89 3.44 -13.53
C PRO A 75 -6.43 3.71 -13.16
N GLU A 76 -6.14 4.90 -12.61
CA GLU A 76 -4.84 5.24 -12.05
C GLU A 76 -4.85 5.03 -10.53
N HIS A 77 -4.03 4.09 -10.06
CA HIS A 77 -3.79 3.80 -8.65
C HIS A 77 -2.48 3.03 -8.49
N LEU A 78 -1.96 2.92 -7.27
CA LEU A 78 -0.84 2.04 -6.96
C LEU A 78 -1.33 0.87 -6.12
N ARG A 79 -1.17 -0.35 -6.62
CA ARG A 79 -1.46 -1.57 -5.88
C ARG A 79 -0.19 -2.07 -5.19
N ILE A 80 -0.30 -2.49 -3.93
CA ILE A 80 0.80 -3.05 -3.16
C ILE A 80 0.38 -4.42 -2.62
N HIS A 81 1.17 -5.43 -2.98
CA HIS A 81 1.00 -6.79 -2.50
C HIS A 81 1.97 -7.05 -1.35
N PHE A 82 1.47 -7.69 -0.30
CA PHE A 82 2.27 -8.10 0.85
C PHE A 82 2.41 -9.61 0.86
N GLU A 83 3.64 -10.10 0.82
CA GLU A 83 3.97 -11.52 0.88
C GLU A 83 4.73 -11.82 2.18
N HIS A 84 4.29 -12.86 2.87
CA HIS A 84 4.99 -13.40 4.04
C HIS A 84 6.14 -14.28 3.57
N MET A 85 7.39 -13.89 3.86
CA MET A 85 8.58 -14.66 3.51
C MET A 85 9.01 -15.55 4.67
N THR A 86 9.13 -14.96 5.86
CA THR A 86 9.43 -15.63 7.13
C THR A 86 8.59 -14.97 8.24
N GLU A 87 8.79 -15.33 9.51
CA GLU A 87 8.06 -14.72 10.64
C GLU A 87 8.20 -13.19 10.66
N ASN A 88 9.42 -12.69 10.46
CA ASN A 88 9.77 -11.27 10.60
C ASN A 88 10.03 -10.56 9.26
N GLU A 89 10.00 -11.27 8.14
CA GLU A 89 10.26 -10.69 6.83
C GLU A 89 9.00 -10.66 5.98
N ARG A 90 8.79 -9.51 5.32
CA ARG A 90 7.72 -9.31 4.34
C ARG A 90 8.33 -8.79 3.05
N ARG A 91 7.87 -9.34 1.93
CA ARG A 91 8.16 -8.78 0.61
C ARG A 91 6.99 -7.91 0.19
N LEU A 92 7.28 -6.67 -0.20
CA LEU A 92 6.30 -5.76 -0.76
C LEU A 92 6.52 -5.66 -2.26
N ARG A 93 5.46 -5.86 -3.03
CA ARG A 93 5.48 -5.69 -4.49
C ARG A 93 4.60 -4.51 -4.86
N PHE A 94 5.17 -3.54 -5.55
CA PHE A 94 4.48 -2.34 -6.00
C PHE A 94 4.08 -2.51 -7.47
N GLU A 95 2.79 -2.41 -7.76
CA GLU A 95 2.19 -2.52 -9.08
C GLU A 95 1.50 -1.18 -9.42
N PRO A 96 2.22 -0.26 -10.08
CA PRO A 96 1.67 1.04 -10.44
C PRO A 96 0.76 0.93 -11.67
N HIS A 97 -0.45 1.47 -11.57
CA HIS A 97 -1.37 1.67 -12.68
C HIS A 97 -1.44 3.17 -13.00
N GLY A 98 -1.03 3.55 -14.20
CA GLY A 98 -1.03 4.95 -14.65
C GLY A 98 0.32 5.67 -14.55
N PRO A 99 0.57 6.70 -15.39
CA PRO A 99 1.88 7.36 -15.47
C PRO A 99 2.30 8.06 -14.17
N ARG A 100 1.34 8.56 -13.39
CA ARG A 100 1.63 9.19 -12.09
C ARG A 100 2.27 8.20 -11.13
N TYR A 101 1.69 7.01 -10.98
CA TYR A 101 2.15 6.02 -10.02
C TYR A 101 3.41 5.29 -10.49
N GLN A 102 3.63 5.16 -11.81
CA GLN A 102 4.90 4.68 -12.36
C GLN A 102 6.06 5.56 -11.91
N ARG A 103 5.94 6.89 -12.12
CA ARG A 103 6.94 7.85 -11.65
C ARG A 103 7.13 7.81 -10.13
N LEU A 104 6.05 7.65 -9.37
CA LEU A 104 6.12 7.54 -7.92
C LEU A 104 6.97 6.34 -7.47
N VAL A 105 6.74 5.17 -8.07
CA VAL A 105 7.50 3.95 -7.75
C VAL A 105 8.95 4.09 -8.18
N GLU A 106 9.24 4.68 -9.34
CA GLU A 106 10.61 4.96 -9.79
C GLU A 106 11.37 5.84 -8.78
N GLN A 107 10.74 6.93 -8.32
CA GLN A 107 11.30 7.82 -7.31
C GLN A 107 11.56 7.09 -5.98
N LEU A 108 10.60 6.27 -5.54
CA LEU A 108 10.72 5.48 -4.32
C LEU A 108 11.89 4.50 -4.39
N MET A 109 12.02 3.75 -5.49
CA MET A 109 13.10 2.76 -5.67
C MET A 109 14.48 3.41 -5.78
N THR A 110 14.55 4.58 -6.41
CA THR A 110 15.79 5.37 -6.47
C THR A 110 16.20 5.82 -5.06
N GLY A 111 15.26 6.37 -4.28
CA GLY A 111 15.52 6.85 -2.93
C GLY A 111 15.98 5.75 -1.96
N ILE A 112 15.35 4.58 -2.01
CA ILE A 112 15.72 3.42 -1.17
C ILE A 112 17.12 2.91 -1.52
N SER A 113 17.50 2.90 -2.80
CA SER A 113 18.81 2.42 -3.24
C SER A 113 19.95 3.33 -2.77
N THR A 114 19.72 4.64 -2.67
CA THR A 114 20.69 5.61 -2.14
C THR A 114 20.93 5.50 -0.64
N ASP A 115 19.95 5.09 0.16
CA ASP A 115 20.08 4.99 1.61
C ASP A 115 20.78 3.69 2.08
N CYS A 116 20.80 2.65 1.24
CA CYS A 116 21.45 1.37 1.55
C CYS A 116 22.99 1.43 1.58
N HIS A 117 23.63 2.50 1.10
CA HIS A 117 25.11 2.60 1.09
C HIS A 117 25.75 3.06 2.41
N SER A 118 24.97 3.22 3.49
CA SER A 118 25.52 3.66 4.79
C SER A 118 25.62 2.58 5.87
N ARG A 119 25.21 1.33 5.58
CA ARG A 119 25.39 0.18 6.48
C ARG A 119 25.63 -1.10 5.70
N GLU A 120 26.89 -1.43 5.47
CA GLU A 120 27.49 -2.76 5.71
C GLU A 120 28.85 -2.88 5.02
N SER A 121 29.89 -3.02 5.86
CA SER A 121 31.18 -3.52 5.46
C SER A 121 31.08 -5.02 5.14
N GLY A 122 31.35 -5.37 3.88
CA GLY A 122 31.99 -6.64 3.52
C GLY A 122 31.11 -7.85 3.18
N ASN A 123 30.56 -7.89 1.96
CA ASN A 123 30.76 -8.97 0.97
C ASN A 123 29.99 -8.61 -0.34
N PRO A 124 30.47 -8.97 -1.54
CA PRO A 124 29.78 -8.58 -2.79
C PRO A 124 28.53 -9.44 -3.05
N LEU A 125 27.44 -8.77 -3.41
CA LEU A 125 26.18 -9.36 -3.89
C LEU A 125 26.36 -10.00 -5.28
N PRO A 126 25.70 -11.13 -5.59
CA PRO A 126 25.60 -11.63 -6.96
C PRO A 126 24.63 -10.79 -7.80
N SER A 127 24.87 -10.79 -9.12
CA SER A 127 24.25 -9.94 -10.13
C SER A 127 22.73 -10.10 -10.29
N PRO A 128 22.02 -9.07 -10.79
CA PRO A 128 20.56 -9.07 -10.87
C PRO A 128 20.10 -9.71 -12.17
N LEU A 129 19.88 -11.04 -12.22
CA LEU A 129 19.12 -11.65 -13.32
C LEU A 129 18.63 -13.10 -13.12
N ASP A 130 18.46 -13.61 -11.89
CA ASP A 130 17.91 -14.96 -11.71
C ASP A 130 16.44 -14.98 -11.27
N SER A 131 15.61 -15.21 -12.28
CA SER A 131 14.27 -15.76 -12.22
C SER A 131 14.23 -17.04 -11.37
N CYS A 132 13.39 -17.07 -10.34
CA CYS A 132 12.87 -18.32 -9.81
C CYS A 132 11.40 -18.16 -9.45
N LEU A 133 10.57 -18.44 -10.46
CA LEU A 133 9.19 -18.86 -10.32
C LEU A 133 9.12 -20.07 -9.37
N ARG A 134 8.60 -19.85 -8.16
CA ARG A 134 7.87 -20.90 -7.43
C ARG A 134 6.48 -20.37 -7.13
N ARG A 135 5.49 -21.01 -7.75
CA ARG A 135 4.08 -20.93 -7.34
C ARG A 135 3.99 -21.53 -5.93
N ASN A 136 3.36 -20.82 -5.00
CA ASN A 136 2.14 -21.28 -4.33
C ASN A 136 1.61 -20.21 -3.38
N ASP A 137 0.29 -20.03 -3.47
CA ASP A 137 -0.66 -19.56 -2.46
C ASP A 137 -0.46 -18.16 -1.87
N THR A 138 -1.03 -17.18 -2.58
CA THR A 138 -1.21 -15.80 -2.09
C THR A 138 -2.51 -15.67 -1.29
N GLU A 139 -2.44 -15.75 0.03
CA GLU A 139 -3.26 -14.91 0.91
C GLU A 139 -2.47 -13.62 1.18
N GLY A 140 -2.30 -12.82 0.12
CA GLY A 140 -1.61 -11.55 0.17
C GLY A 140 -2.60 -10.42 0.41
N LYS A 141 -2.40 -9.63 1.47
CA LYS A 141 -3.15 -8.39 1.66
C LYS A 141 -2.86 -7.45 0.50
N ASN A 142 -3.91 -7.06 -0.23
CA ASN A 142 -3.85 -6.11 -1.33
C ASN A 142 -4.17 -4.71 -0.82
N TRP A 143 -3.32 -3.75 -1.15
CA TRP A 143 -3.46 -2.36 -0.74
C TRP A 143 -3.49 -1.45 -1.97
N ASN A 144 -4.49 -0.57 -2.10
CA ASN A 144 -4.54 0.45 -3.17
C ASN A 144 -4.22 1.84 -2.59
N PHE A 145 -3.37 2.59 -3.30
CA PHE A 145 -2.98 3.97 -2.99
C PHE A 145 -3.43 4.89 -4.11
N ARG A 146 -4.11 5.97 -3.74
CA ARG A 146 -4.38 7.12 -4.61
C ARG A 146 -3.56 8.33 -4.15
#